data_AF-V4GRR9-F1
#
_entry.id   AF-V4GRR9-F1
#
_cell.length_a   1.000
_cell.length_b   1.000
_cell.length_c   1.000
_cell.angle_alpha   90.00
_cell.angle_beta   90.00
_cell.angle_gamma   90.00
#
_symmetry.space_group_name_H-M   'P 1'
#
loop_
_entity.id
_entity.type
_entity.pdbx_description
1 polymer ?
#
loop_
_entity_poly.entity_id
_entity_poly.type
_entity_poly.pdbx_seq_one_letter_code
_entity_poly.pdbx_strand_id
1 'polypeptide(L)' 'MSSHSLTSALTLYRSGTLTLTQAAAHCGRSETEFQLAAAGHGAERRESVAGDRDPATPARAD' A
#
# COMPACT_ATOMS: atom_id res chain seq x y z
N MET A 1 -7.65 -2.12 -21.64
CA MET A 1 -7.76 -0.99 -20.67
C MET A 1 -7.40 -1.47 -19.27
N SER A 2 -6.15 -1.88 -19.03
CA SER A 2 -5.73 -2.53 -17.77
C SER A 2 -4.76 -1.68 -16.94
N SER A 3 -4.40 -0.48 -17.42
CA SER A 3 -3.43 0.40 -16.76
C SER A 3 -4.07 1.30 -15.70
N HIS A 4 -5.37 1.61 -15.80
CA HIS A 4 -6.04 2.49 -14.84
C HIS A 4 -6.17 1.84 -13.46
N SER A 5 -6.59 0.57 -13.38
CA SER A 5 -6.70 -0.15 -12.11
C SER A 5 -5.35 -0.39 -11.46
N LEU A 6 -4.29 -0.61 -12.25
CA LEU A 6 -2.92 -0.74 -11.73
C LEU A 6 -2.43 0.58 -11.13
N THR A 7 -2.67 1.70 -11.81
CA THR A 7 -2.27 3.04 -11.34
C THR A 7 -3.01 3.42 -10.05
N SER A 8 -4.31 3.13 -9.96
CA SER A 8 -5.10 3.34 -8.74
C SER A 8 -4.62 2.43 -7.60
N ALA A 9 -4.38 1.14 -7.87
CA ALA A 9 -3.85 0.20 -6.87
C ALA A 9 -2.48 0.64 -6.34
N LEU A 10 -1.58 1.11 -7.21
CA LEU A 10 -0.28 1.66 -6.82
C LEU A 10 -0.43 2.90 -5.95
N THR A 11 -1.34 3.80 -6.31
CA THR A 11 -1.58 5.03 -5.53
C THR A 11 -2.09 4.71 -4.12
N LEU A 12 -3.05 3.79 -4.02
CA LEU A 12 -3.64 3.34 -2.75
C LEU A 12 -2.66 2.52 -1.89
N TYR A 13 -1.78 1.74 -2.54
CA TYR A 13 -0.70 1.04 -1.84
C TYR A 13 0.32 2.02 -1.29
N ARG A 14 0.70 3.04 -2.06
CA ARG A 14 1.66 4.09 -1.64
C ARG A 14 1.12 4.99 -0.52
N SER A 15 -0.19 5.23 -0.47
CA SER A 15 -0.81 5.97 0.64
C SER A 15 -0.97 5.14 1.92
N GLY A 16 -0.71 3.83 1.85
CA GLY A 16 -0.97 2.90 2.97
C GLY A 16 -2.46 2.59 3.17
N THR A 17 -3.32 2.97 2.22
CA THR A 17 -4.75 2.68 2.27
C THR A 17 -5.02 1.21 2.00
N LEU A 18 -4.27 0.60 1.07
CA LEU A 18 -4.35 -0.83 0.76
C LEU A 18 -3.04 -1.54 1.09
N THR A 19 -3.15 -2.76 1.61
CA THR A 19 -2.00 -3.69 1.72
C THR A 19 -1.65 -4.28 0.35
N LEU A 20 -0.47 -4.89 0.23
CA LEU A 20 -0.01 -5.54 -1.00
C LEU A 20 -1.07 -6.49 -1.59
N THR A 21 -1.61 -7.38 -0.76
CA THR A 21 -2.67 -8.35 -1.13
C THR A 21 -3.94 -7.67 -1.63
N GLN A 22 -4.37 -6.59 -0.97
CA GLN A 22 -5.57 -5.86 -1.36
C GLN A 22 -5.36 -5.07 -2.65
N ALA A 23 -4.19 -4.46 -2.85
CA ALA A 23 -3.85 -3.75 -4.08
C ALA A 23 -3.72 -4.72 -5.27
N ALA A 24 -3.15 -5.91 -5.04
CA ALA A 24 -3.07 -6.98 -6.03
C ALA A 24 -4.47 -7.49 -6.42
N ALA A 25 -5.33 -7.77 -5.45
CA ALA A 25 -6.72 -8.14 -5.69
C ALA A 25 -7.51 -7.04 -6.43
N HIS A 26 -7.25 -5.77 -6.12
CA HIS A 26 -7.90 -4.62 -6.76
C HIS A 26 -7.60 -4.52 -8.26
N CYS A 27 -6.39 -4.90 -8.68
CA CYS A 27 -6.02 -4.94 -10.10
C CYS A 27 -6.15 -6.34 -10.73
N GLY A 28 -6.69 -7.31 -10.01
CA GLY A 28 -6.88 -8.68 -10.48
C GLY A 28 -5.58 -9.44 -10.76
N ARG A 29 -4.50 -9.10 -10.05
CA ARG A 29 -3.18 -9.71 -10.21
C ARG A 29 -2.76 -10.44 -8.95
N SER A 30 -1.83 -11.37 -9.12
CA SER A 30 -1.11 -11.96 -7.99
C SER A 30 -0.22 -10.92 -7.31
N GLU A 31 0.06 -11.12 -6.03
CA GLU A 31 0.91 -10.22 -5.24
C GLU A 31 2.30 -10.03 -5.88
N THR A 32 2.91 -11.10 -6.38
CA THR A 32 4.21 -11.06 -7.06
C THR A 32 4.19 -10.20 -8.32
N GLU A 33 3.15 -10.35 -9.14
CA GLU A 33 2.94 -9.56 -10.37
C GLU A 33 2.73 -8.07 -10.05
N PHE A 34 1.98 -7.78 -8.98
CA PHE A 34 1.80 -6.42 -8.50
C PHE A 34 3.12 -5.82 -7.98
N GLN A 35 3.93 -6.62 -7.29
CA GLN A 35 5.21 -6.18 -6.73
C GLN A 35 6.24 -5.88 -7.82
N LEU A 36 6.30 -6.72 -8.87
CA LEU A 36 7.10 -6.48 -10.06
C LEU A 36 6.66 -5.21 -10.80
N ALA A 37 5.35 -5.00 -10.94
CA ALA A 37 4.80 -3.81 -11.55
C ALA A 37 5.08 -2.54 -10.72
N ALA A 38 5.03 -2.64 -9.39
CA ALA A 38 5.39 -1.56 -8.49
C ALA A 38 6.88 -1.21 -8.61
N ALA A 39 7.75 -2.22 -8.64
CA ALA A 39 9.19 -2.04 -8.80
C ALA A 39 9.52 -1.36 -10.15
N GLY A 40 8.91 -1.81 -11.25
CA GLY A 40 9.08 -1.20 -12.57
C GLY A 40 8.56 0.24 -12.68
N HIS A 41 7.61 0.63 -11.83
CA HIS A 41 7.08 2.00 -11.75
C HIS A 41 7.89 2.94 -10.83
N GLY A 42 9.03 2.50 -10.30
CA GLY A 42 9.82 3.31 -9.37
C GLY A 42 9.16 3.42 -7.99
N ALA A 43 8.49 2.36 -7.53
CA ALA A 43 8.16 2.23 -6.12
C ALA A 43 9.44 1.93 -5.33
N GLU A 44 10.32 2.93 -5.20
CA GLU A 44 11.23 2.99 -4.07
C GLU A 44 10.34 2.97 -2.82
N ARG A 45 10.30 1.79 -2.22
CA ARG A 45 9.45 1.44 -1.10
C ARG A 45 9.78 2.41 0.03
N ARG A 46 8.74 3.07 0.55
CA ARG A 46 8.77 3.73 1.86
C ARG A 46 8.93 2.65 2.94
N GLU A 47 10.09 2.02 3.04
CA GLU A 47 10.57 1.34 4.25
C GLU A 47 10.98 2.43 5.26
N SER A 48 10.03 3.31 5.63
CA SER A 48 10.24 4.37 6.60
C SER A 48 8.89 4.92 7.10
N VAL A 49 7.94 4.07 7.49
CA VAL A 49 6.94 4.40 8.53
C VAL A 49 6.59 3.11 9.29
N ALA A 50 7.62 2.44 9.81
CA ALA A 50 7.49 1.50 10.92
C ALA A 50 8.02 2.17 12.21
N GLY A 51 7.72 3.47 12.41
CA GLY A 51 8.32 4.25 13.48
C GLY A 51 7.57 5.52 13.90
N ASP A 52 6.27 5.66 13.62
CA ASP A 52 5.48 6.79 14.17
C ASP A 52 3.99 6.45 14.31
N ARG A 53 3.67 5.32 14.93
CA ARG A 53 2.44 5.20 15.73
C ARG A 53 2.80 4.43 16.99
N ASP A 54 3.38 5.19 17.89
CA ASP A 54 3.55 4.89 19.30
C ASP A 54 2.22 4.35 19.92
N PRO A 55 2.26 3.27 20.71
CA PRO A 55 1.10 2.69 21.37
C PRO A 55 0.96 3.20 22.82
N ALA A 56 0.20 4.28 23.05
CA ALA A 56 -0.20 4.77 24.39
C ALA A 56 -1.24 5.89 24.21
N THR A 57 -2.44 5.97 24.80
CA THR A 57 -3.06 5.47 26.04
C THR A 57 -4.57 5.79 25.93
N PRO A 58 -5.52 4.95 26.40
CA PRO A 58 -6.90 5.38 26.57
C PRO A 58 -7.02 6.13 27.91
N ALA A 59 -7.10 7.46 27.88
CA ALA A 59 -7.45 8.23 29.06
C ALA A 59 -8.11 9.56 28.68
N ARG A 60 -9.44 9.56 28.61
CA ARG A 60 -10.20 10.69 29.11
C ARG A 60 -11.25 10.17 30.07
N ALA A 61 -10.90 10.28 31.34
CA ALA A 61 -11.83 10.43 32.45
C ALA A 61 -11.85 11.92 32.83
N ASP A 62 -12.99 12.33 33.37
CA ASP A 62 -13.41 13.67 33.83
C ASP A 62 -14.08 14.57 32.77
#